data_AF-A0A0L6W9E4-F1
#
_entry.id   AF-A0A0L6W9E4-F1
#
_cell.length_a   1.000
_cell.length_b   1.000
_cell.length_c   1.000
_cell.angle_alpha   90.00
_cell.angle_beta   90.00
_cell.angle_gamma   90.00
#
_symmetry.space_group_name_H-M   'P 1'
#
loop_
_entity.id
_entity.type
_entity.pdbx_description
1 polymer ?
#
loop_
_entity_poly.entity_id
_entity_poly.type
_entity_poly.pdbx_seq_one_letter_code
_entity_poly.pdbx_strand_id
1 'polypeptide(L)'
;MLTNHFTNLKHAIKHDSKQVIIAIFQLPLFASTIISICNTAKAFSGSDGDHAQYIGMTYLHFSDKSNYPRLSEQKGLMNTLSQILPLLNCLSANDAPDIQHFFSFADALILIDKKWCKEQHKCETQEHCQREAHDTEMLGLTPTRPSKWKANAELKGKPKLKKVKVTPSLTSFKLGSDAVLTLLGQIDVALKNCLLDEDNTAPLTELQKHHEAIDLAAQQQLYSLDLGLQTFCHIST
;
A
#
# COMPACT_ATOMS: atom_id res chain seq x y z
N MET A 1 -5.03 -5.84 31.05
CA MET A 1 -4.88 -6.43 29.70
C MET A 1 -3.69 -5.82 28.93
N LEU A 2 -2.53 -5.58 29.57
CA LEU A 2 -1.35 -4.96 28.92
C LEU A 2 -0.49 -5.95 28.11
N THR A 3 -0.68 -7.26 28.28
CA THR A 3 0.24 -8.31 27.81
C THR A 3 0.12 -8.69 26.34
N ASN A 4 -0.91 -8.25 25.62
CA ASN A 4 -1.15 -8.73 24.25
C ASN A 4 -0.31 -8.00 23.19
N HIS A 5 -0.05 -6.70 23.35
CA HIS A 5 0.58 -5.91 22.29
C HIS A 5 2.06 -6.28 22.05
N PHE A 6 2.88 -6.40 23.09
CA PHE A 6 4.29 -6.79 22.94
C PHE A 6 4.44 -8.22 22.42
N THR A 7 3.49 -9.10 22.77
CA THR A 7 3.44 -10.45 22.23
C THR A 7 3.18 -10.40 20.73
N ASN A 8 2.17 -9.65 20.27
CA ASN A 8 1.91 -9.48 18.85
C ASN A 8 3.08 -8.84 18.09
N LEU A 9 3.79 -7.88 18.72
CA LEU A 9 4.97 -7.26 18.15
C LEU A 9 6.05 -8.31 17.87
N LYS A 10 6.33 -9.20 18.84
CA LYS A 10 7.29 -10.29 18.70
C LYS A 10 6.93 -11.28 17.60
N HIS A 11 5.64 -11.53 17.35
CA HIS A 11 5.21 -12.40 16.25
C HIS A 11 5.34 -11.73 14.88
N ALA A 12 5.30 -10.40 14.83
CA ALA A 12 5.37 -9.65 13.58
C ALA A 12 6.80 -9.42 13.06
N ILE A 13 7.84 -9.70 13.87
CA ILE A 13 9.24 -9.38 13.56
C ILE A 13 10.19 -10.53 13.87
N LYS A 14 11.35 -10.54 13.21
CA LYS A 14 12.47 -11.43 13.52
C LYS A 14 13.62 -10.61 14.10
N HIS A 15 14.15 -11.05 15.24
CA HIS A 15 15.38 -10.51 15.80
C HIS A 15 16.59 -11.41 15.51
N ASP A 16 17.77 -10.81 15.46
CA ASP A 16 19.04 -11.53 15.57
C ASP A 16 19.40 -11.81 17.05
N SER A 17 20.57 -12.40 17.28
CA SER A 17 21.07 -12.71 18.63
C SER A 17 21.35 -11.47 19.50
N LYS A 18 21.40 -10.28 18.90
CA LYS A 18 21.65 -8.99 19.55
C LYS A 18 20.37 -8.15 19.70
N GLN A 19 19.19 -8.75 19.49
CA GLN A 19 17.89 -8.08 19.53
C GLN A 19 17.73 -7.00 18.43
N VAL A 20 18.46 -7.13 17.33
CA VAL A 20 18.28 -6.29 16.14
C VAL A 20 17.20 -6.90 15.25
N ILE A 21 16.19 -6.12 14.89
CA ILE A 21 15.15 -6.46 13.94
C ILE A 21 15.77 -6.59 12.54
N ILE A 22 15.76 -7.80 12.01
CA ILE A 22 16.28 -8.16 10.69
C ILE A 22 15.18 -8.37 9.64
N ALA A 23 13.93 -8.54 10.07
CA ALA A 23 12.79 -8.68 9.17
C ALA A 23 11.47 -8.31 9.86
N ILE A 24 10.52 -7.80 9.08
CA ILE A 24 9.10 -7.66 9.47
C ILE A 24 8.31 -8.66 8.63
N PHE A 25 7.66 -9.62 9.28
CA PHE A 25 6.89 -10.67 8.59
C PHE A 25 5.47 -10.23 8.25
N GLN A 26 4.87 -9.37 9.07
CA GLN A 26 3.47 -8.96 8.92
C GLN A 26 3.37 -7.46 9.11
N LEU A 27 3.55 -6.71 8.02
CA LEU A 27 3.57 -5.25 8.02
C LEU A 27 2.31 -4.62 8.66
N PRO A 28 1.08 -5.08 8.34
CA PRO A 28 -0.13 -4.50 8.96
C PRO A 28 -0.25 -4.84 10.46
N LEU A 29 0.17 -6.04 10.87
CA LEU A 29 0.16 -6.43 12.28
C LEU A 29 1.19 -5.61 13.06
N PHE A 30 2.39 -5.44 12.50
CA PHE A 30 3.43 -4.61 13.09
C PHE A 30 2.92 -3.18 13.30
N ALA A 31 2.40 -2.53 12.25
CA ALA A 31 1.95 -1.15 12.33
C ALA A 31 0.78 -0.97 13.31
N SER A 32 -0.24 -1.83 13.25
CA SER A 32 -1.37 -1.78 14.20
C SER A 32 -0.93 -2.02 15.65
N THR A 33 0.09 -2.86 15.86
CA THR A 33 0.67 -3.10 17.18
C THR A 33 1.42 -1.87 17.69
N ILE A 34 2.27 -1.24 16.87
CA ILE A 34 2.95 0.02 17.25
C ILE A 34 1.93 1.12 17.57
N ILE A 35 0.89 1.28 16.75
CA ILE A 35 -0.20 2.22 17.02
C ILE A 35 -0.84 1.93 18.38
N SER A 36 -1.15 0.66 18.66
CA SER A 36 -1.77 0.26 19.93
C SER A 36 -0.86 0.57 21.12
N ILE A 37 0.44 0.24 21.03
CA ILE A 37 1.42 0.50 22.07
C ILE A 37 1.53 2.00 22.34
N CYS A 38 1.66 2.83 21.31
CA CYS A 38 1.70 4.28 21.46
C CYS A 38 0.41 4.83 22.09
N ASN A 39 -0.76 4.35 21.67
CA ASN A 39 -2.03 4.76 22.27
C ASN A 39 -2.16 4.32 23.73
N THR A 40 -1.69 3.12 24.09
CA THR A 40 -1.63 2.69 25.48
C THR A 40 -0.70 3.58 26.29
N ALA A 41 0.49 3.89 25.77
CA ALA A 41 1.42 4.82 26.41
C ALA A 41 0.72 6.14 26.73
N LYS A 42 0.08 6.77 25.74
CA LYS A 42 -0.67 8.03 25.93
C LYS A 42 -1.81 7.96 26.94
N ALA A 43 -2.37 6.77 27.18
CA ALA A 43 -3.61 6.63 27.92
C ALA A 43 -3.40 6.39 29.43
N PHE A 44 -2.24 5.88 29.86
CA PHE A 44 -2.02 5.64 31.28
C PHE A 44 -1.45 6.88 31.98
N SER A 45 -1.91 7.15 33.20
CA SER A 45 -1.37 8.21 34.03
C SER A 45 0.04 7.84 34.47
N GLY A 46 1.04 8.57 34.01
CA GLY A 46 2.44 8.37 34.36
C GLY A 46 3.26 9.63 34.11
N SER A 47 4.50 9.64 34.59
CA SER A 47 5.49 10.62 34.21
C SER A 47 5.95 10.39 32.76
N ASP A 48 6.57 11.37 32.12
CA ASP A 48 7.17 11.20 30.79
C ASP A 48 8.18 10.04 30.76
N GLY A 49 8.89 9.83 31.89
CA GLY A 49 9.75 8.66 32.15
C GLY A 49 9.05 7.32 31.98
N ASP A 50 7.87 7.18 32.58
CA ASP A 50 7.07 5.94 32.51
C ASP A 50 6.61 5.66 31.08
N HIS A 51 6.20 6.71 30.35
CA HIS A 51 5.81 6.60 28.95
C HIS A 51 6.98 6.12 28.08
N ALA A 52 8.16 6.71 28.26
CA ALA A 52 9.31 6.33 27.46
C ALA A 52 9.86 4.96 27.83
N GLN A 53 9.86 4.59 29.11
CA GLN A 53 10.24 3.25 29.52
C GLN A 53 9.30 2.22 28.89
N TYR A 54 7.99 2.48 28.92
CA TYR A 54 7.00 1.61 28.28
C TYR A 54 7.20 1.48 26.77
N ILE A 55 7.49 2.61 26.09
CA ILE A 55 7.82 2.61 24.66
C ILE A 55 9.14 1.88 24.38
N GLY A 56 10.16 2.03 25.23
CA GLY A 56 11.45 1.38 25.10
C GLY A 56 11.36 -0.16 25.10
N MET A 57 10.35 -0.73 25.76
CA MET A 57 10.08 -2.17 25.74
C MET A 57 9.73 -2.73 24.35
N THR A 58 9.56 -1.89 23.34
CA THR A 58 9.35 -2.31 21.95
C THR A 58 10.61 -2.83 21.28
N TYR A 59 11.80 -2.48 21.76
CA TYR A 59 13.10 -2.88 21.19
C TYR A 59 13.19 -2.65 19.66
N LEU A 60 12.80 -1.46 19.18
CA LEU A 60 12.77 -1.12 17.75
C LEU A 60 14.16 -0.80 17.15
N HIS A 61 15.12 -1.70 17.34
CA HIS A 61 16.45 -1.58 16.77
C HIS A 61 16.50 -2.28 15.41
N PHE A 62 16.57 -1.56 14.30
CA PHE A 62 16.55 -2.15 12.95
C PHE A 62 17.95 -2.28 12.32
N SER A 63 18.23 -3.42 11.67
CA SER A 63 19.47 -3.61 10.90
C SER A 63 19.48 -2.87 9.57
N ASP A 64 18.31 -2.71 8.96
CA ASP A 64 18.11 -1.97 7.72
C ASP A 64 16.76 -1.25 7.70
N LYS A 65 16.60 -0.33 6.73
CA LYS A 65 15.42 0.54 6.61
C LYS A 65 14.57 0.21 5.37
N SER A 66 14.73 -0.97 4.78
CA SER A 66 14.06 -1.36 3.52
C SER A 66 12.53 -1.34 3.64
N ASN A 67 12.00 -1.67 4.81
CA ASN A 67 10.56 -1.70 5.07
C ASN A 67 9.94 -0.33 5.35
N TYR A 68 10.75 0.72 5.54
CA TYR A 68 10.25 2.03 6.01
C TYR A 68 9.28 2.71 5.03
N PRO A 69 9.50 2.70 3.69
CA PRO A 69 8.53 3.25 2.74
C PRO A 69 7.15 2.59 2.86
N ARG A 70 7.11 1.25 2.93
CA ARG A 70 5.85 0.52 3.09
C ARG A 70 5.20 0.75 4.46
N LEU A 71 6.00 1.01 5.50
CA LEU A 71 5.50 1.37 6.82
C LEU A 71 4.89 2.78 6.84
N SER A 72 5.45 3.74 6.12
CA SER A 72 4.87 5.09 6.03
C SER A 72 3.48 5.10 5.39
N GLU A 73 3.18 4.12 4.53
CA GLU A 73 1.86 3.94 3.93
C GLU A 73 0.81 3.36 4.90
N GLN A 74 1.21 2.85 6.08
CA GLN A 74 0.29 2.23 7.01
C GLN A 74 -0.61 3.27 7.68
N LYS A 75 -1.91 3.17 7.42
CA LYS A 75 -2.92 4.14 7.87
C LYS A 75 -2.86 4.36 9.38
N GLY A 76 -2.75 5.62 9.78
CA GLY A 76 -2.76 6.06 11.18
C GLY A 76 -1.42 5.99 11.89
N LEU A 77 -0.42 5.28 11.35
CA LEU A 77 0.89 5.13 12.01
C LEU A 77 1.60 6.48 12.17
N MET A 78 1.72 7.26 11.09
CA MET A 78 2.39 8.58 11.12
C MET A 78 1.72 9.56 12.09
N ASN A 79 0.37 9.57 12.12
CA ASN A 79 -0.39 10.43 13.02
C ASN A 79 -0.14 10.05 14.49
N THR A 80 -0.16 8.74 14.79
CA THR A 80 0.13 8.26 16.14
C THR A 80 1.57 8.56 16.57
N LEU A 81 2.56 8.37 15.69
CA LEU A 81 3.96 8.71 15.96
C LEU A 81 4.15 10.20 16.22
N SER A 82 3.53 11.06 15.40
CA SER A 82 3.61 12.52 15.57
C SER A 82 3.00 13.00 16.89
N GLN A 83 2.02 12.28 17.43
CA GLN A 83 1.36 12.61 18.69
C GLN A 83 2.11 12.09 19.93
N ILE A 84 2.79 10.93 19.84
CA ILE A 84 3.54 10.38 20.98
C ILE A 84 4.89 11.07 21.16
N LEU A 85 5.56 11.47 20.08
CA LEU A 85 6.91 12.05 20.15
C LEU A 85 7.03 13.25 21.12
N PRO A 86 6.11 14.24 21.12
CA PRO A 86 6.18 15.35 22.07
C PRO A 86 6.08 14.93 23.54
N LEU A 87 5.35 13.86 23.84
CA LEU A 87 5.21 13.31 25.20
C LEU A 87 6.51 12.64 25.68
N LEU A 88 7.31 12.13 24.76
CA LEU A 88 8.59 11.47 25.06
C LEU A 88 9.76 12.46 25.13
N ASN A 89 9.58 13.68 24.61
CA ASN A 89 10.64 14.67 24.39
C ASN A 89 11.17 15.34 25.67
N CYS A 90 10.57 15.05 26.83
CA CYS A 90 10.96 15.62 28.12
C CYS A 90 12.13 14.87 28.79
N LEU A 91 12.54 13.73 28.24
CA LEU A 91 13.64 12.93 28.78
C LEU A 91 14.93 13.28 28.07
N SER A 92 15.91 13.72 28.87
CA SER A 92 17.32 13.76 28.48
C SER A 92 17.69 12.42 27.82
N ALA A 93 17.87 12.44 26.50
CA ALA A 93 17.97 11.31 25.59
C ALA A 93 19.25 10.44 25.75
N ASN A 94 19.86 10.40 26.93
CA ASN A 94 21.24 9.93 27.08
C ASN A 94 21.39 8.51 27.68
N ASP A 95 20.41 7.98 28.41
CA ASP A 95 20.68 6.78 29.24
C ASP A 95 20.00 5.48 28.77
N ALA A 96 19.12 5.53 27.76
CA ALA A 96 18.36 4.36 27.31
C ALA A 96 18.42 4.17 25.78
N PRO A 97 19.30 3.28 25.28
CA PRO A 97 19.45 3.01 23.84
C PRO A 97 18.13 2.66 23.14
N ASP A 98 17.24 1.91 23.81
CA ASP A 98 15.97 1.47 23.21
C ASP A 98 15.01 2.62 22.91
N ILE A 99 15.03 3.66 23.75
CA ILE A 99 14.24 4.89 23.53
C ILE A 99 14.82 5.64 22.32
N GLN A 100 16.14 5.72 22.21
CA GLN A 100 16.81 6.36 21.07
C GLN A 100 16.53 5.63 19.75
N HIS A 101 16.46 4.30 19.77
CA HIS A 101 16.07 3.50 18.61
C HIS A 101 14.63 3.81 18.18
N PHE A 102 13.70 3.96 19.14
CA PHE A 102 12.33 4.37 18.85
C PHE A 102 12.27 5.76 18.19
N PHE A 103 12.98 6.75 18.73
CA PHE A 103 13.07 8.10 18.12
C PHE A 103 13.63 8.02 16.70
N SER A 104 14.73 7.29 16.51
CA SER A 104 15.37 7.11 15.20
C SER A 104 14.43 6.46 14.17
N PHE A 105 13.63 5.48 14.61
CA PHE A 105 12.59 4.84 13.80
C PHE A 105 11.48 5.84 13.42
N ALA A 106 10.93 6.55 14.41
CA ALA A 106 9.82 7.46 14.20
C ALA A 106 10.20 8.66 13.32
N ASP A 107 11.35 9.28 13.56
CA ASP A 107 11.86 10.41 12.77
C ASP A 107 12.10 10.02 11.32
N ALA A 108 12.63 8.82 11.08
CA ALA A 108 12.87 8.32 9.74
C ALA A 108 11.56 8.14 8.96
N LEU A 109 10.51 7.60 9.60
CA LEU A 109 9.20 7.44 8.96
C LEU A 109 8.54 8.80 8.67
N ILE A 110 8.57 9.73 9.63
CA ILE A 110 8.05 11.09 9.45
C ILE A 110 8.80 11.82 8.33
N LEU A 111 10.11 11.60 8.20
CA LEU A 111 10.90 12.18 7.12
C LEU A 111 10.50 11.63 5.75
N ILE A 112 10.22 10.33 5.64
CA ILE A 112 9.76 9.70 4.40
C ILE A 112 8.39 10.26 4.00
N ASP A 113 7.44 10.32 4.95
CA ASP A 113 6.10 10.88 4.74
C ASP A 113 6.17 12.34 4.22
N LYS A 114 7.00 13.17 4.86
CA LYS A 114 7.23 14.56 4.42
C LYS A 114 7.82 14.67 3.01
N LYS A 115 8.68 13.73 2.60
CA LYS A 115 9.27 13.74 1.25
C LYS A 115 8.21 13.39 0.21
N TRP A 116 7.41 12.36 0.47
CA TRP A 116 6.31 11.95 -0.40
C TRP A 116 5.28 13.06 -0.58
N CYS A 117 4.84 13.72 0.48
CA CYS A 117 3.90 14.84 0.36
C CYS A 117 4.45 15.98 -0.52
N LYS A 118 5.76 16.28 -0.43
CA LYS A 118 6.39 17.31 -1.27
C LYS A 118 6.46 16.92 -2.74
N GLU A 119 6.79 15.66 -3.02
CA GLU A 119 6.85 15.12 -4.38
C GLU A 119 5.46 15.10 -5.01
N GLN A 120 4.43 14.67 -4.26
CA GLN A 120 3.05 14.68 -4.73
C GLN A 120 2.56 16.08 -5.06
N HIS A 121 2.76 17.06 -4.17
CA HIS A 121 2.38 18.45 -4.45
C HIS A 121 3.10 19.03 -5.67
N LYS A 122 4.34 18.62 -5.93
CA LYS A 122 5.09 19.04 -7.12
C LYS A 122 4.45 18.48 -8.40
N CYS A 123 4.07 17.20 -8.40
CA CYS A 123 3.37 16.59 -9.53
C CYS A 123 2.01 17.23 -9.77
N GLU A 124 1.21 17.45 -8.73
CA GLU A 124 -0.10 18.08 -8.84
C GLU A 124 -0.01 19.53 -9.38
N THR A 125 0.99 20.29 -8.93
CA THR A 125 1.25 21.65 -9.44
C THR A 125 1.67 21.60 -10.93
N GLN A 126 2.49 20.62 -11.31
CA GLN A 126 2.92 20.46 -12.69
C GLN A 126 1.78 20.02 -13.62
N GLU A 127 0.93 19.10 -13.19
CA GLU A 127 -0.27 18.67 -13.94
C GLU A 127 -1.27 19.82 -14.10
N HIS A 128 -1.43 20.65 -13.06
CA HIS A 128 -2.26 21.85 -13.14
C HIS A 128 -1.73 22.83 -14.20
N CYS A 129 -0.43 23.14 -14.17
CA CYS A 129 0.19 24.02 -15.16
C CYS A 129 0.09 23.45 -16.59
N GLN A 130 0.20 22.13 -16.77
CA GLN A 130 0.04 21.50 -18.09
C GLN A 130 -1.41 21.54 -18.58
N ARG A 131 -2.40 21.33 -17.69
CA ARG A 131 -3.82 21.44 -18.03
C ARG A 131 -4.21 22.87 -18.43
N GLU A 132 -3.74 23.88 -17.69
CA GLU A 132 -3.99 25.29 -18.04
C GLU A 132 -3.33 25.71 -19.36
N ALA A 133 -2.14 25.18 -19.67
CA ALA A 133 -1.48 25.42 -20.95
C ALA A 133 -2.28 24.82 -22.13
N HIS A 134 -2.81 23.60 -21.97
CA HIS A 134 -3.65 22.97 -23.00
C HIS A 134 -5.01 23.67 -23.19
N ASP A 135 -5.65 24.16 -22.13
CA ASP A 135 -6.90 24.93 -22.25
C ASP A 135 -6.68 26.28 -22.94
N THR A 136 -5.50 26.90 -22.75
CA THR A 136 -5.12 28.14 -23.43
C THR A 136 -4.81 27.92 -24.92
N GLU A 137 -4.21 26.78 -25.27
CA GLU A 137 -3.93 26.40 -26.66
C GLU A 137 -5.23 26.08 -27.44
N MET A 138 -6.21 25.47 -26.79
CA MET A 138 -7.54 25.18 -27.38
C MET A 138 -8.40 26.43 -27.58
N LEU A 139 -8.13 27.54 -26.89
CA LEU A 139 -8.81 28.83 -27.10
C LEU A 139 -8.24 29.64 -28.29
N GLY A 140 -7.09 29.24 -28.85
CA GLY A 140 -6.47 29.88 -30.02
C GLY A 140 -7.01 29.41 -31.37
N LEU A 141 -7.73 28.29 -31.42
CA LEU A 141 -8.34 27.78 -32.64
C LEU A 141 -9.75 28.35 -32.79
N THR A 142 -9.85 29.50 -33.46
CA THR A 142 -11.12 29.99 -33.98
C THR A 142 -11.75 28.89 -34.85
N PRO A 143 -12.99 28.43 -34.56
CA PRO A 143 -13.66 27.47 -35.42
C PRO A 143 -13.94 28.17 -36.74
N THR A 144 -13.15 27.83 -37.76
CA THR A 144 -13.46 28.27 -39.12
C THR A 144 -14.73 27.56 -39.53
N ARG A 145 -15.80 28.34 -39.53
CA ARG A 145 -17.20 28.02 -39.84
C ARG A 145 -17.30 27.05 -41.04
N PRO A 146 -17.73 25.80 -40.85
CA PRO A 146 -18.02 24.93 -41.99
C PRO A 146 -19.34 25.38 -42.61
N SER A 147 -19.26 25.81 -43.85
CA SER A 147 -20.38 26.26 -44.66
C SER A 147 -21.41 25.16 -44.88
N LYS A 148 -22.68 25.47 -44.55
CA LYS A 148 -23.92 25.07 -45.26
C LYS A 148 -23.89 23.68 -45.91
N TRP A 149 -24.38 22.68 -45.19
CA TRP A 149 -24.99 21.51 -45.83
C TRP A 149 -26.51 21.67 -45.86
N LYS A 150 -27.03 21.75 -47.08
CA LYS A 150 -28.45 21.73 -47.41
C LYS A 150 -29.01 20.35 -47.07
N ALA A 151 -30.08 20.32 -46.28
CA ALA A 151 -30.96 19.17 -46.19
C ALA A 151 -31.73 19.02 -47.50
N ASN A 152 -31.70 17.81 -48.09
CA ASN A 152 -32.75 17.24 -48.93
C ASN A 152 -32.38 15.78 -49.24
N ALA A 153 -33.07 14.84 -48.60
CA ALA A 153 -33.42 13.53 -49.17
C ALA A 153 -34.30 12.78 -48.16
N GLU A 154 -35.60 12.72 -48.47
CA GLU A 154 -36.50 11.71 -47.93
C GLU A 154 -35.93 10.31 -48.20
N LEU A 155 -35.69 9.55 -47.14
CA LEU A 155 -35.45 8.11 -47.24
C LEU A 155 -36.53 7.39 -46.44
N LYS A 156 -37.64 7.11 -47.13
CA LYS A 156 -38.63 6.11 -46.75
C LYS A 156 -37.94 4.74 -46.76
N GLY A 157 -37.69 4.20 -45.57
CA GLY A 157 -37.24 2.83 -45.40
C GLY A 157 -37.04 2.51 -43.93
N LYS A 158 -38.08 1.95 -43.28
CA LYS A 158 -38.00 1.45 -41.91
C LYS A 158 -36.99 0.30 -41.84
N PRO A 159 -35.94 0.34 -41.00
CA PRO A 159 -35.41 -0.88 -40.40
C PRO A 159 -36.20 -1.12 -39.12
N LYS A 160 -36.97 -2.21 -39.07
CA LYS A 160 -37.50 -2.73 -37.80
C LYS A 160 -36.29 -3.21 -36.99
N LEU A 161 -35.72 -2.35 -36.16
CA LEU A 161 -34.85 -2.80 -35.07
C LEU A 161 -35.72 -3.59 -34.09
N LYS A 162 -35.58 -4.91 -34.10
CA LYS A 162 -36.05 -5.74 -32.99
C LYS A 162 -35.26 -5.30 -31.76
N LYS A 163 -35.95 -4.70 -30.78
CA LYS A 163 -35.44 -4.48 -29.43
C LYS A 163 -35.12 -5.84 -28.82
N VAL A 164 -33.88 -6.29 -28.96
CA VAL A 164 -33.37 -7.36 -28.10
C VAL A 164 -33.09 -6.67 -26.77
N LYS A 165 -33.94 -6.95 -25.78
CA LYS A 165 -33.74 -6.56 -24.39
C LYS A 165 -32.61 -7.43 -23.84
N VAL A 166 -31.36 -7.05 -24.11
CA VAL A 166 -30.21 -7.63 -23.42
C VAL A 166 -30.15 -6.98 -22.05
N THR A 167 -30.64 -7.68 -21.03
CA THR A 167 -30.28 -7.39 -19.65
C THR A 167 -28.84 -7.83 -19.44
N PRO A 168 -27.88 -6.94 -19.15
CA PRO A 168 -26.57 -7.36 -18.69
C PRO A 168 -26.75 -7.89 -17.27
N SER A 169 -26.77 -9.22 -17.12
CA SER A 169 -26.75 -9.84 -15.80
C SER A 169 -25.33 -9.77 -15.26
N LEU A 170 -25.09 -8.77 -14.40
CA LEU A 170 -23.85 -8.50 -13.68
C LEU A 170 -23.64 -9.53 -12.54
N THR A 171 -23.68 -10.84 -12.83
CA THR A 171 -23.61 -11.89 -11.80
C THR A 171 -22.66 -13.04 -12.10
N SER A 172 -21.89 -13.01 -13.20
CA SER A 172 -21.09 -14.18 -13.62
C SER A 172 -19.59 -13.98 -13.74
N PHE A 173 -19.00 -12.85 -13.31
CA PHE A 173 -17.55 -12.82 -13.05
C PHE A 173 -17.23 -13.51 -11.71
N LYS A 174 -17.67 -14.76 -11.58
CA LYS A 174 -17.05 -15.71 -10.66
C LYS A 174 -15.72 -16.06 -11.29
N LEU A 175 -14.65 -15.41 -10.83
CA LEU A 175 -13.31 -15.98 -10.95
C LEU A 175 -13.45 -17.44 -10.48
N GLY A 176 -13.34 -18.39 -11.41
CA GLY A 176 -13.72 -19.77 -11.14
C GLY A 176 -13.00 -20.25 -9.89
N SER A 177 -13.75 -20.80 -8.92
CA SER A 177 -13.19 -21.32 -7.67
C SER A 177 -11.97 -22.21 -7.92
N ASP A 178 -11.97 -22.91 -9.05
CA ASP A 178 -10.89 -23.81 -9.46
C ASP A 178 -9.60 -23.06 -9.80
N ALA A 179 -9.65 -21.88 -10.41
CA ALA A 179 -8.46 -21.08 -10.69
C ALA A 179 -7.83 -20.54 -9.41
N VAL A 180 -8.66 -20.11 -8.45
CA VAL A 180 -8.22 -19.64 -7.13
C VAL A 180 -7.66 -20.80 -6.30
N LEU A 181 -8.32 -21.95 -6.31
CA LEU A 181 -7.86 -23.16 -5.62
C LEU A 181 -6.55 -23.71 -6.23
N THR A 182 -6.40 -23.64 -7.54
CA THR A 182 -5.15 -24.03 -8.23
C THR A 182 -4.00 -23.11 -7.81
N LEU A 183 -4.24 -21.80 -7.74
CA LEU A 183 -3.25 -20.83 -7.28
C LEU A 183 -2.86 -21.06 -5.81
N LEU A 184 -3.85 -21.29 -4.93
CA LEU A 184 -3.60 -21.61 -3.52
C LEU A 184 -2.81 -22.91 -3.38
N GLY A 185 -3.11 -23.93 -4.19
CA GLY A 185 -2.34 -25.18 -4.22
C GLY A 185 -0.90 -24.98 -4.69
N GLN A 186 -0.66 -24.11 -5.67
CA GLN A 186 0.68 -23.78 -6.14
C GLN A 186 1.49 -23.04 -5.07
N ILE A 187 0.86 -22.11 -4.35
CA ILE A 187 1.47 -21.39 -3.23
C ILE A 187 1.80 -22.34 -2.07
N ASP A 188 0.88 -23.25 -1.72
CA ASP A 188 1.10 -24.24 -0.64
C ASP A 188 2.25 -25.20 -0.97
N VAL A 189 2.31 -25.71 -2.20
CA VAL A 189 3.42 -26.56 -2.68
C VAL A 189 4.75 -25.80 -2.67
N ALA A 190 4.75 -24.53 -3.12
CA ALA A 190 5.96 -23.71 -3.13
C ALA A 190 6.47 -23.40 -1.71
N LEU A 191 5.56 -23.07 -0.78
CA LEU A 191 5.90 -22.84 0.64
C LEU A 191 6.47 -24.11 1.29
N LYS A 192 5.87 -25.26 0.99
CA LYS A 192 6.31 -26.56 1.54
C LYS A 192 7.70 -26.95 1.04
N ASN A 193 8.02 -26.65 -0.23
CA ASN A 193 9.36 -26.87 -0.78
C ASN A 193 10.42 -25.95 -0.16
N CYS A 194 10.06 -24.70 0.19
CA CYS A 194 10.96 -23.77 0.87
C CYS A 194 11.27 -24.17 2.33
N LEU A 195 10.35 -24.89 2.98
CA LEU A 195 10.47 -25.33 4.38
C LEU A 195 11.28 -26.62 4.57
N LEU A 196 11.53 -27.38 3.49
CA LEU A 196 12.18 -28.69 3.53
C LEU A 196 13.68 -28.66 3.20
N ASP A 197 14.22 -27.52 2.77
CA ASP A 197 15.63 -27.40 2.40
C ASP A 197 16.44 -26.89 3.61
N GLU A 198 17.00 -27.82 4.40
CA GLU A 198 17.74 -27.52 5.64
C GLU A 198 19.16 -26.96 5.39
N ASP A 199 19.68 -26.97 4.15
CA ASP A 199 21.03 -26.49 3.81
C ASP A 199 21.04 -25.04 3.29
N ASN A 200 21.19 -24.14 4.26
CA ASN A 200 20.98 -22.68 4.21
C ASN A 200 22.01 -21.84 3.42
N THR A 201 22.20 -22.04 2.10
CA THR A 201 22.93 -21.03 1.28
C THR A 201 22.36 -20.71 -0.10
N ALA A 202 21.61 -21.61 -0.73
CA ALA A 202 20.82 -21.33 -1.94
C ALA A 202 19.41 -20.68 -1.77
N PRO A 203 18.77 -20.57 -0.58
CA PRO A 203 17.33 -20.24 -0.51
C PRO A 203 16.95 -18.81 -0.90
N LEU A 204 17.82 -17.82 -0.67
CA LEU A 204 17.42 -16.41 -0.77
C LEU A 204 17.19 -15.96 -2.22
N THR A 205 18.06 -16.40 -3.14
CA THR A 205 17.98 -16.03 -4.55
C THR A 205 16.77 -16.68 -5.22
N GLU A 206 16.46 -17.91 -4.83
CA GLU A 206 15.29 -18.63 -5.36
C GLU A 206 13.99 -18.07 -4.77
N LEU A 207 13.97 -17.73 -3.47
CA LEU A 207 12.84 -17.05 -2.83
C LEU A 207 12.56 -15.68 -3.47
N GLN A 208 13.62 -14.95 -3.84
CA GLN A 208 13.48 -13.67 -4.51
C GLN A 208 12.93 -13.81 -5.93
N LYS A 209 13.40 -14.79 -6.71
CA LYS A 209 12.79 -15.13 -8.01
C LYS A 209 11.32 -15.53 -7.87
N HIS A 210 10.97 -16.24 -6.81
CA HIS A 210 9.58 -16.62 -6.55
C HIS A 210 8.71 -15.42 -6.17
N HIS A 211 9.22 -14.49 -5.37
CA HIS A 211 8.53 -13.22 -5.09
C HIS A 211 8.29 -12.43 -6.39
N GLU A 212 9.30 -12.32 -7.25
CA GLU A 212 9.18 -11.65 -8.56
C GLU A 212 8.16 -12.36 -9.48
N ALA A 213 8.14 -13.69 -9.51
CA ALA A 213 7.19 -14.46 -10.30
C ALA A 213 5.73 -14.28 -9.80
N ILE A 214 5.53 -14.24 -8.49
CA ILE A 214 4.20 -14.00 -7.89
C ILE A 214 3.72 -12.58 -8.19
N ASP A 215 4.60 -11.58 -8.04
CA ASP A 215 4.28 -10.18 -8.32
C ASP A 215 3.93 -9.96 -9.79
N LEU A 216 4.70 -10.59 -10.70
CA LEU A 216 4.42 -10.57 -12.14
C LEU A 216 3.08 -11.23 -12.48
N ALA A 217 2.77 -12.38 -11.88
CA ALA A 217 1.49 -13.07 -12.10
C ALA A 217 0.30 -12.23 -11.60
N ALA A 218 0.44 -11.56 -10.45
CA ALA A 218 -0.57 -10.65 -9.93
C ALA A 218 -0.80 -9.44 -10.87
N GLN A 219 0.27 -8.84 -11.39
CA GLN A 219 0.19 -7.75 -12.36
C GLN A 219 -0.50 -8.19 -13.67
N GLN A 220 -0.17 -9.37 -14.20
CA GLN A 220 -0.82 -9.91 -15.40
C GLN A 220 -2.32 -10.14 -15.20
N GLN A 221 -2.74 -10.58 -14.02
CA GLN A 221 -4.16 -10.75 -13.69
C GLN A 221 -4.89 -9.41 -13.55
N LEU A 222 -4.28 -8.42 -12.89
CA LEU A 222 -4.83 -7.06 -12.79
C LEU A 222 -5.00 -6.42 -14.17
N TYR A 223 -4.01 -6.57 -15.04
CA TYR A 223 -4.09 -6.08 -16.42
C TYR A 223 -5.20 -6.76 -17.22
N SER A 224 -5.34 -8.08 -17.08
CA SER A 224 -6.41 -8.84 -17.74
C SER A 224 -7.80 -8.42 -17.25
N LEU A 225 -7.93 -8.11 -15.96
CA LEU A 225 -9.16 -7.60 -15.37
C LEU A 225 -9.51 -6.21 -15.92
N ASP A 226 -8.53 -5.31 -15.97
CA ASP A 226 -8.71 -3.96 -16.50
C ASP A 226 -9.13 -3.97 -17.98
N LEU A 227 -8.45 -4.78 -18.81
CA LEU A 227 -8.82 -4.96 -20.21
C LEU A 227 -10.23 -5.54 -20.38
N GLY A 228 -10.61 -6.49 -19.51
CA GLY A 228 -11.96 -7.05 -19.47
C GLY A 228 -13.02 -5.99 -19.14
N LEU A 229 -12.74 -5.12 -18.16
CA LEU A 229 -13.62 -4.01 -17.79
C LEU A 229 -13.75 -2.97 -18.91
N GLN A 230 -12.64 -2.58 -19.55
CA GLN A 230 -12.66 -1.65 -20.68
C GLN A 230 -13.47 -2.20 -21.86
N THR A 231 -13.26 -3.48 -22.19
CA THR A 231 -14.01 -4.17 -23.26
C THR A 231 -15.50 -4.24 -22.94
N PHE A 232 -15.87 -4.54 -21.69
CA PHE A 232 -17.25 -4.53 -21.24
C PHE A 232 -17.91 -3.15 -21.39
N CYS A 233 -17.18 -2.08 -21.04
CA CYS A 233 -17.66 -0.71 -21.21
C CYS A 233 -17.90 -0.33 -22.67
N HIS A 234 -17.05 -0.78 -23.61
CA HIS A 234 -17.22 -0.54 -25.05
C HIS A 234 -18.35 -1.34 -25.71
N ILE A 235 -18.67 -2.53 -25.19
CA ILE A 235 -19.75 -3.37 -25.73
C ILE A 235 -21.12 -2.97 -25.15
N SER A 236 -21.15 -2.28 -24.00
CA SER A 236 -22.38 -1.90 -23.29
C SER A 236 -22.96 -0.54 -23.69
N THR A 237 -22.36 0.18 -24.64
CA THR A 237 -22.85 1.43 -25.26
C THR A 237 -23.44 1.18 -26.65
#